data_AF-A0A972NP71-F1
#
_entry.id   AF-A0A972NP71-F1
#
_cell.length_a   1.000
_cell.length_b   1.000
_cell.length_c   1.000
_cell.angle_alpha   90.00
_cell.angle_beta   90.00
_cell.angle_gamma   90.00
#
_symmetry.space_group_name_H-M   'P 1'
#
loop_
_entity.id
_entity.type
_entity.pdbx_description
1 polymer ?
#
loop_
_entity_poly.entity_id
_entity_poly.type
_entity_poly.pdbx_seq_one_letter_code
_entity_poly.pdbx_strand_id
1 'polypeptide(L)'
;MVRHTPYSVIVTYVEDCQQLIVQAVEPAKLTTLVAGKLEMPILLDEYDFKLDDEFARRLGVAMLNLIALGQPNIEKYMNVTQQPIED
;
A
#
# COMPACT_ATOMS: atom_id res chain seq x y z
N MET A 1 0.13 -9.63 27.45
CA MET A 1 0.06 -9.57 25.97
C MET A 1 -1.03 -8.57 25.62
N VAL A 2 -0.70 -7.51 24.90
CA VAL A 2 -1.68 -6.52 24.44
C VAL A 2 -2.56 -7.18 23.39
N ARG A 3 -3.89 -7.14 23.55
CA ARG A 3 -4.82 -7.63 22.52
C ARG A 3 -4.98 -6.53 21.48
N HIS A 4 -4.36 -6.74 20.33
CA HIS A 4 -4.54 -5.89 19.17
C HIS A 4 -5.87 -6.22 18.49
N THR A 5 -6.70 -5.20 18.25
CA THR A 5 -7.84 -5.31 17.34
C THR A 5 -7.35 -5.29 15.89
N PRO A 6 -8.12 -5.78 14.91
CA PRO A 6 -7.76 -5.63 13.50
C PRO A 6 -7.48 -4.16 13.15
N TYR A 7 -6.42 -3.94 12.38
CA TYR A 7 -6.03 -2.62 11.89
C TYR A 7 -6.07 -2.60 10.38
N SER A 8 -6.43 -1.45 9.84
CA SER A 8 -6.07 -1.05 8.49
C SER A 8 -4.78 -0.24 8.56
N VAL A 9 -3.96 -0.31 7.51
CA VAL A 9 -2.72 0.46 7.41
C VAL A 9 -2.89 1.58 6.40
N ILE A 10 -2.52 2.79 6.79
CA ILE A 10 -2.39 3.93 5.88
C ILE A 10 -0.89 4.19 5.69
N VAL A 11 -0.48 4.37 4.44
CA VAL A 11 0.86 4.82 4.07
C VAL A 11 0.72 6.18 3.41
N THR A 12 1.39 7.18 3.98
CA THR A 12 1.36 8.56 3.47
C THR A 12 2.76 9.01 3.14
N TYR A 13 2.98 9.55 1.94
CA TYR A 13 4.23 10.24 1.63
C TYR A 13 4.13 11.73 1.99
N VAL A 14 5.04 12.18 2.84
CA VAL A 14 5.18 13.57 3.26
C VAL A 14 6.39 14.15 2.56
N GLU A 15 6.13 14.83 1.44
CA GLU A 15 7.16 15.26 0.50
C GLU A 15 8.17 16.24 1.12
N ASP A 16 7.70 17.22 1.89
CA ASP A 16 8.56 18.22 2.56
C ASP A 16 9.59 17.60 3.49
N CYS A 17 9.22 16.48 4.13
CA CYS A 17 10.07 15.76 5.06
C CYS A 17 10.73 14.53 4.43
N GLN A 18 10.46 14.25 3.14
CA GLN A 18 10.98 13.10 2.41
C GLN A 18 10.77 11.77 3.14
N GLN A 19 9.59 11.58 3.75
CA GLN A 19 9.32 10.42 4.60
C GLN A 19 8.00 9.74 4.25
N LEU A 20 7.96 8.43 4.51
CA LEU A 20 6.72 7.67 4.55
C LEU A 20 6.26 7.55 6.01
N ILE A 21 5.03 7.93 6.27
CA ILE A 21 4.38 7.70 7.57
C ILE A 21 3.44 6.51 7.41
N VAL A 22 3.61 5.53 8.29
CA VAL A 22 2.75 4.33 8.36
C VAL A 22 1.92 4.42 9.63
N GLN A 23 0.60 4.44 9.49
CA GLN A 23 -0.33 4.47 10.62
C GLN A 23 -1.22 3.23 10.64
N ALA A 24 -1.38 2.64 11.83
CA ALA A 24 -2.42 1.65 12.10
C ALA A 24 -3.70 2.37 12.53
N VAL A 25 -4.82 2.09 11.84
CA VAL A 25 -6.10 2.75 12.06
C VAL A 25 -7.20 1.71 12.23
N GLU A 26 -8.19 2.00 13.08
CA GLU A 26 -9.37 1.15 13.22
C GLU A 26 -10.17 1.11 11.90
N PRO A 27 -10.43 -0.09 11.32
CA PRO A 27 -11.10 -0.21 10.02
C PRO A 27 -12.46 0.49 9.96
N ALA A 28 -13.22 0.46 11.07
CA ALA A 28 -14.55 1.10 11.16
C ALA A 28 -14.50 2.61 10.94
N LYS A 29 -13.37 3.28 11.22
CA LYS A 29 -13.19 4.71 10.97
C LYS A 29 -12.92 5.03 9.51
N LEU A 30 -12.51 4.03 8.71
CA LEU A 30 -12.16 4.20 7.31
C LEU A 30 -13.32 3.91 6.36
N THR A 31 -14.32 3.13 6.78
CA THR A 31 -15.40 2.65 5.91
C THR A 31 -16.06 3.76 5.08
N THR A 32 -16.44 4.89 5.71
CA THR A 32 -17.03 6.03 5.00
C THR A 32 -16.00 6.82 4.19
N LEU A 33 -14.73 6.84 4.64
CA LEU A 33 -13.66 7.61 4.00
C LEU A 33 -13.23 7.01 2.65
N VAL A 34 -13.19 5.68 2.57
CA VAL A 34 -12.76 4.96 1.36
C VAL A 34 -13.90 4.70 0.38
N ALA A 35 -15.15 4.94 0.77
CA ALA A 35 -16.30 4.69 -0.09
C ALA A 35 -16.21 5.46 -1.42
N GLY A 36 -16.24 4.72 -2.54
CA GLY A 36 -16.17 5.28 -3.89
C GLY A 36 -14.81 5.85 -4.27
N LYS A 37 -13.74 5.53 -3.52
CA LYS A 37 -12.36 5.87 -3.89
C LYS A 37 -11.78 4.78 -4.79
N LEU A 38 -10.61 5.07 -5.37
CA LEU A 38 -9.86 4.10 -6.16
C LEU A 38 -9.54 2.88 -5.29
N GLU A 39 -9.97 1.72 -5.75
CA GLU A 39 -9.67 0.43 -5.12
C GLU A 39 -8.85 -0.40 -6.10
N MET A 40 -7.80 -1.04 -5.57
CA MET A 40 -7.01 -2.02 -6.29
C MET A 40 -7.07 -3.32 -5.49
N PRO A 41 -8.06 -4.19 -5.77
CA PRO A 41 -8.17 -5.45 -5.06
C PRO A 41 -6.97 -6.34 -5.40
N ILE A 42 -6.37 -6.96 -4.39
CA ILE A 42 -5.31 -7.96 -4.53
C ILE A 42 -5.91 -9.26 -4.01
N LEU A 43 -6.20 -10.20 -4.91
CA LEU A 43 -6.83 -11.46 -4.54
C LEU A 43 -5.75 -12.46 -4.12
N LEU A 44 -5.94 -13.14 -2.99
CA LEU A 44 -4.90 -14.03 -2.44
C LEU A 44 -4.76 -15.33 -3.24
N ASP A 45 -5.79 -15.73 -3.98
CA ASP A 45 -5.77 -16.92 -4.84
C ASP A 45 -4.83 -16.76 -6.04
N GLU A 46 -4.66 -15.54 -6.55
CA GLU A 46 -3.65 -15.19 -7.58
C GLU A 46 -2.20 -15.45 -7.11
N TYR A 47 -1.99 -15.62 -5.80
CA TYR A 47 -0.68 -15.85 -5.18
C TYR A 47 -0.62 -17.19 -4.43
N ASP A 48 -1.45 -18.18 -4.80
CA ASP A 48 -1.54 -19.49 -4.13
C ASP A 48 -1.77 -19.37 -2.61
N PHE A 49 -2.41 -18.28 -2.15
CA PHE A 49 -2.57 -17.93 -0.74
C PHE A 49 -1.24 -17.81 0.04
N LYS A 50 -0.13 -17.56 -0.65
CA LYS A 50 1.19 -17.36 -0.05
C LYS A 50 1.54 -15.88 -0.02
N LEU A 51 1.82 -15.40 1.19
CA LEU A 51 2.33 -14.06 1.42
C LEU A 51 3.84 -14.15 1.69
N ASP A 52 4.59 -14.54 0.66
CA ASP A 52 6.04 -14.69 0.72
C ASP A 52 6.78 -13.37 0.42
N ASP A 53 8.11 -13.41 0.39
CA ASP A 53 8.96 -12.24 0.14
C ASP A 53 8.66 -11.58 -1.22
N GLU A 54 8.29 -12.38 -2.22
CA GLU A 54 7.96 -11.88 -3.56
C GLU A 54 6.60 -11.18 -3.56
N PHE A 55 5.60 -11.73 -2.88
CA PHE A 55 4.33 -11.04 -2.63
C PHE A 55 4.55 -9.72 -1.89
N ALA A 56 5.30 -9.74 -0.78
CA ALA A 56 5.57 -8.55 0.02
C ALA A 56 6.28 -7.46 -0.80
N ARG A 57 7.25 -7.86 -1.64
CA ARG A 57 7.93 -6.96 -2.58
C ARG A 57 6.95 -6.34 -3.57
N ARG A 58 6.09 -7.14 -4.21
CA ARG A 58 5.09 -6.68 -5.18
C ARG A 58 4.09 -5.71 -4.55
N LEU A 59 3.58 -6.04 -3.37
CA LEU A 59 2.67 -5.18 -2.61
C LEU A 59 3.32 -3.83 -2.32
N GLY A 60 4.58 -3.83 -1.86
CA GLY A 60 5.33 -2.59 -1.61
C GLY A 60 5.49 -1.73 -2.86
N VAL A 61 5.87 -2.32 -3.99
CA VAL A 61 5.97 -1.60 -5.28
C VAL A 61 4.63 -1.02 -5.70
N ALA A 62 3.55 -1.79 -5.59
CA ALA A 62 2.22 -1.34 -5.98
C ALA A 62 1.76 -0.13 -5.14
N MET A 63 2.01 -0.14 -3.82
CA MET A 63 1.70 1.01 -2.95
C MET A 63 2.52 2.25 -3.32
N LEU A 64 3.82 2.09 -3.61
CA LEU A 64 4.68 3.21 -4.02
C LEU A 64 4.25 3.79 -5.37
N ASN A 65 3.89 2.94 -6.34
CA ASN A 65 3.35 3.38 -7.62
C ASN A 65 2.04 4.15 -7.45
N LEU A 66 1.11 3.69 -6.58
CA LEU A 66 -0.12 4.42 -6.28
C LEU A 66 0.14 5.81 -5.67
N ILE A 67 1.13 5.92 -4.78
CA ILE A 67 1.56 7.22 -4.24
C ILE A 67 2.13 8.10 -5.36
N ALA A 68 2.98 7.54 -6.23
CA ALA A 68 3.59 8.28 -7.34
C ALA A 68 2.56 8.88 -8.31
N LEU A 69 1.41 8.22 -8.52
CA LEU A 69 0.31 8.77 -9.34
C LEU A 69 -0.20 10.13 -8.83
N GLY A 70 -0.19 10.35 -7.51
CA GLY A 70 -0.59 11.62 -6.90
C GLY A 70 0.57 12.55 -6.54
N GLN A 71 1.76 12.00 -6.31
CA GLN A 71 2.97 12.70 -5.84
C GLN A 71 4.21 12.17 -6.58
N PRO A 72 4.39 12.53 -7.87
CA PRO A 72 5.39 11.91 -8.75
C PRO A 72 6.84 12.15 -8.30
N ASN A 73 7.09 13.17 -7.47
CA ASN A 73 8.43 13.46 -6.97
C ASN A 73 9.02 12.33 -6.10
N ILE A 74 8.22 11.38 -5.62
CA ILE A 74 8.73 10.20 -4.92
C ILE A 74 9.52 9.27 -5.85
N GLU A 75 9.26 9.30 -7.17
CA GLU A 75 9.89 8.41 -8.16
C GLU A 75 11.41 8.53 -8.16
N LYS A 76 11.97 9.71 -7.87
CA LYS A 76 13.42 9.91 -7.78
C LYS A 76 14.10 9.12 -6.65
N TYR A 77 13.32 8.62 -5.69
CA TYR A 77 13.77 7.75 -4.61
C TYR A 77 13.43 6.27 -4.84
N MET A 78 12.67 5.95 -5.88
CA MET A 78 12.26 4.58 -6.17
C MET A 78 13.32 3.87 -7.02
N ASN A 79 13.98 2.89 -6.42
CA ASN A 79 14.82 1.93 -7.13
C ASN A 79 14.24 0.53 -6.96
N VAL A 80 13.04 0.33 -7.52
CA VAL A 80 12.28 -0.91 -7.40
C VAL A 80 12.13 -1.57 -8.75
N THR A 81 12.19 -2.91 -8.76
CA THR A 81 11.89 -3.68 -9.97
C THR A 81 10.39 -3.62 -10.23
N GLN A 82 10.02 -2.82 -11.23
CA GLN A 82 8.68 -2.82 -11.79
C GLN A 82 8.42 -4.19 -12.42
N GLN A 83 7.37 -4.87 -11.99
CA GLN A 83 6.85 -6.00 -12.75
C GLN A 83 5.75 -5.48 -13.69
N PRO A 84 5.61 -6.08 -14.88
CA PRO A 84 4.49 -5.77 -15.75
C PRO A 84 3.20 -5.91 -14.95
N ILE A 85 2.33 -4.92 -15.05
CA ILE A 85 0.91 -5.14 -14.77
C ILE A 85 0.47 -5.98 -15.97
N GLU A 86 0.41 -7.30 -15.81
CA GLU A 86 -0.18 -8.15 -16.86
C GLU A 86 -1.68 -7.83 -16.90
N ASP A 87 -2.15 -7.47 -18.10
CA ASP A 87 -3.55 -7.09 -18.41
C ASP A 87 -4.55 -8.24 -18.17
#